data_AF-A0A2W7RRJ0-F1
#
_entry.id   AF-A0A2W7RRJ0-F1
#
_cell.length_a   1.000
_cell.length_b   1.000
_cell.length_c   1.000
_cell.angle_alpha   90.00
_cell.angle_beta   90.00
_cell.angle_gamma   90.00
#
_symmetry.space_group_name_H-M   'P 1'
#
loop_
_entity.id
_entity.type
_entity.pdbx_description
1 polymer ?
#
loop_
_entity_poly.entity_id
_entity_poly.type
_entity_poly.pdbx_seq_one_letter_code
_entity_poly.pdbx_strand_id
1 'polypeptide(L)'
;MSRQPPNSAQVFPKFKVPVRILFPDMSTLIGIVFVLQGQRILDLLCDDRAFFPVGLKTGTVLVNKSHVRQINVLDLADMSELQDLLPEFDRDYMQSNAW
;
A
#
# COMPACT_ATOMS: atom_id res chain seq x y z
N MET A 1 -30.25 -11.71 -32.51
CA MET A 1 -28.96 -11.89 -31.82
C MET A 1 -28.66 -10.61 -31.05
N SER A 2 -28.99 -10.59 -29.76
CA SER A 2 -28.83 -9.42 -28.91
C SER A 2 -27.38 -9.35 -28.41
N ARG A 3 -26.69 -8.25 -28.69
CA ARG A 3 -25.35 -7.99 -28.16
C ARG A 3 -25.47 -7.70 -26.66
N GLN A 4 -24.92 -8.58 -25.82
CA GLN A 4 -24.70 -8.25 -24.40
C GLN A 4 -23.77 -7.03 -24.31
N PRO A 5 -24.04 -6.05 -23.43
CA PRO A 5 -23.12 -4.95 -23.19
C PRO A 5 -21.81 -5.49 -22.59
N PRO A 6 -20.67 -4.83 -22.83
CA PRO A 6 -19.40 -5.23 -22.24
C PRO A 6 -19.53 -5.18 -20.71
N ASN A 7 -19.05 -6.26 -20.08
CA ASN A 7 -18.94 -6.41 -18.64
C ASN A 7 -18.30 -5.14 -18.06
N SER A 8 -19.07 -4.30 -17.35
CA SER A 8 -18.52 -3.13 -16.68
C SER A 8 -17.56 -3.63 -15.62
N ALA A 9 -16.25 -3.56 -15.89
CA ALA A 9 -15.23 -3.90 -14.92
C ALA A 9 -15.50 -3.10 -13.65
N GLN A 10 -15.91 -3.79 -12.60
CA GLN A 10 -16.24 -3.18 -11.33
C GLN A 10 -14.95 -2.54 -10.80
N VAL A 11 -14.85 -1.21 -10.88
CA VAL A 11 -13.67 -0.46 -10.42
C VAL A 11 -13.75 -0.41 -8.91
N PHE A 12 -13.09 -1.36 -8.25
CA PHE A 12 -12.94 -1.31 -6.81
C PHE A 12 -11.96 -0.18 -6.46
N PRO A 13 -12.32 0.75 -5.55
CA PRO A 13 -11.42 1.80 -5.14
C PRO A 13 -10.20 1.18 -4.43
N LYS A 14 -9.02 1.69 -4.79
CA LYS A 14 -7.74 1.36 -4.15
C LYS A 14 -7.35 2.52 -3.24
N PHE A 15 -6.93 2.19 -2.03
CA PHE A 15 -6.45 3.14 -1.04
C PHE A 15 -4.94 3.06 -0.93
N LYS A 16 -4.31 4.23 -0.91
CA LYS A 16 -2.88 4.45 -0.77
C LYS A 16 -2.55 4.56 0.71
N VAL A 17 -1.96 3.50 1.27
CA VAL A 17 -1.60 3.41 2.69
C VAL A 17 -0.10 3.63 2.86
N PRO A 18 0.32 4.71 3.56
CA PRO A 18 1.72 4.95 3.88
C PRO A 18 2.29 3.89 4.82
N VAL A 19 3.47 3.38 4.48
CA VAL A 19 4.17 2.35 5.25
C VAL A 19 5.67 2.63 5.38
N ARG A 20 6.25 2.16 6.48
CA ARG A 20 7.69 2.00 6.68
C ARG A 20 8.01 0.51 6.75
N ILE A 21 8.82 0.04 5.82
CA ILE A 21 9.25 -1.36 5.70
C ILE A 21 10.67 -1.45 6.26
N LEU A 22 10.88 -2.33 7.23
CA LEU A 22 12.19 -2.64 7.81
C LEU A 22 12.71 -3.95 7.22
N PHE A 23 13.95 -3.94 6.75
CA PHE A 23 14.66 -5.12 6.25
C PHE A 23 15.58 -5.73 7.33
N PRO A 24 16.06 -6.97 7.15
CA PRO A 24 16.94 -7.65 8.11
C PRO A 24 18.24 -6.90 8.41
N ASP A 25 18.76 -6.13 7.46
CA ASP A 25 19.97 -5.32 7.60
C ASP A 25 19.72 -3.97 8.29
N MET A 26 18.52 -3.77 8.86
CA MET A 26 18.05 -2.53 9.47
C MET A 26 17.84 -1.36 8.51
N SER A 27 18.01 -1.56 7.20
CA SER A 27 17.63 -0.56 6.21
C SER A 27 16.10 -0.41 6.17
N THR A 28 15.63 0.78 5.78
CA THR A 28 14.20 1.09 5.72
C THR A 28 13.80 1.58 4.34
N LEU A 29 12.62 1.16 3.89
CA LEU A 29 11.93 1.73 2.73
C LEU A 29 10.65 2.41 3.20
N ILE A 30 10.48 3.69 2.85
CA ILE A 30 9.27 4.46 3.09
C ILE A 30 8.52 4.60 1.78
N GLY A 31 7.24 4.27 1.77
CA GLY A 31 6.43 4.30 0.57
C GLY A 31 4.97 4.07 0.83
N ILE A 32 4.24 3.72 -0.23
CA ILE A 32 2.80 3.47 -0.20
C ILE A 32 2.50 2.06 -0.67
N VAL A 33 1.61 1.40 0.06
CA VAL A 33 0.99 0.15 -0.34
C VAL A 33 -0.44 0.43 -0.80
N PHE A 34 -0.88 -0.26 -1.85
CA PHE A 34 -2.25 -0.16 -2.35
C PHE A 34 -3.08 -1.30 -1.78
N VAL A 35 -4.18 -0.98 -1.10
CA VAL A 35 -5.17 -1.95 -0.62
C VAL A 35 -6.53 -1.69 -1.24
N LEU A 36 -7.31 -2.74 -1.49
CA LEU A 36 -8.70 -2.59 -1.92
C LEU A 36 -9.59 -2.18 -0.75
N GLN A 37 -10.78 -1.65 -1.04
CA GLN A 37 -11.79 -1.42 -0.01
C GLN A 37 -12.13 -2.71 0.76
N GLY A 38 -12.05 -2.64 2.08
CA GLY A 38 -12.27 -3.78 2.97
C GLY A 38 -11.10 -4.75 3.07
N GLN A 39 -10.02 -4.53 2.31
CA GLN A 39 -8.78 -5.30 2.42
C GLN A 39 -7.85 -4.67 3.46
N ARG A 40 -7.26 -5.49 4.32
CA ARG A 40 -6.19 -5.12 5.26
C ARG A 40 -4.84 -5.25 4.57
N ILE A 41 -3.83 -4.51 5.04
CA ILE A 41 -2.44 -4.77 4.63
C ILE A 41 -2.06 -6.24 4.87
N LEU A 42 -2.55 -6.85 5.95
CA LEU A 42 -2.31 -8.27 6.24
C LEU A 42 -2.75 -9.17 5.08
N ASP A 43 -3.89 -8.89 4.45
CA ASP A 43 -4.40 -9.70 3.34
C ASP A 43 -3.48 -9.62 2.11
N LEU A 44 -2.87 -8.46 1.87
CA LEU A 44 -1.84 -8.32 0.83
C LEU A 44 -0.59 -9.13 1.15
N LEU A 45 -0.17 -9.14 2.42
CA LEU A 45 1.03 -9.86 2.85
C LEU A 45 0.81 -11.38 2.87
N CYS A 46 -0.40 -11.84 3.16
CA CYS A 46 -0.75 -13.25 3.23
C CYS A 46 -1.21 -13.85 1.88
N ASP A 47 -1.21 -13.09 0.78
CA ASP A 47 -1.48 -13.69 -0.54
C ASP A 47 -0.33 -14.60 -1.03
N ASP A 48 -0.63 -15.48 -2.00
CA ASP A 48 0.32 -16.47 -2.53
C ASP A 48 1.51 -15.87 -3.31
N ARG A 49 1.51 -14.55 -3.58
CA ARG A 49 2.55 -13.90 -4.38
C ARG A 49 3.77 -13.63 -3.52
N ALA A 50 4.96 -13.93 -4.05
CA ALA A 50 6.21 -13.68 -3.35
C ALA A 50 6.55 -12.18 -3.21
N PHE A 51 5.98 -11.33 -4.07
CA PHE A 51 6.27 -9.91 -4.13
C PHE A 51 4.99 -9.07 -4.01
N PHE A 52 5.12 -7.90 -3.40
CA PHE A 52 4.08 -6.87 -3.40
C PHE A 52 4.64 -5.52 -3.88
N PRO A 53 3.82 -4.70 -4.56
CA PRO A 53 4.25 -3.41 -5.05
C PRO A 53 4.28 -2.36 -3.94
N VAL A 54 5.31 -1.52 -3.96
CA VAL A 54 5.43 -0.33 -3.11
C VAL A 54 5.64 0.89 -3.99
N GLY A 55 4.75 1.87 -3.86
CA GLY A 55 4.83 3.16 -4.52
C GLY A 55 5.79 4.10 -3.80
N LEU A 56 6.72 4.68 -4.55
CA LEU A 56 7.69 5.68 -4.13
C LEU A 56 7.45 6.98 -4.91
N LYS A 57 8.05 8.10 -4.48
CA LYS A 57 8.00 9.35 -5.27
C LYS A 57 8.59 9.18 -6.67
N THR A 58 9.60 8.32 -6.80
CA THR A 58 10.36 8.10 -8.05
C THR A 58 9.76 7.01 -8.95
N GLY A 59 8.76 6.25 -8.48
CA GLY A 59 8.19 5.15 -9.25
C GLY A 59 7.62 4.05 -8.36
N THR A 60 7.59 2.81 -8.86
CA THR A 60 7.11 1.64 -8.12
C THR A 60 8.20 0.59 -8.07
N VAL A 61 8.38 -0.03 -6.92
CA VAL A 61 9.30 -1.16 -6.72
C VAL A 61 8.52 -2.38 -6.27
N LEU A 62 9.04 -3.58 -6.57
CA LEU A 62 8.52 -4.84 -6.05
C LEU A 62 9.35 -5.27 -4.85
N VAL A 63 8.71 -5.47 -3.71
CA VAL A 63 9.37 -5.91 -2.48
C VAL A 63 9.09 -7.39 -2.26
N ASN A 64 10.15 -8.16 -2.04
CA ASN A 64 10.03 -9.59 -1.71
C ASN A 64 9.60 -9.74 -0.26
N LYS A 65 8.46 -10.41 -0.03
CA LYS A 65 7.89 -10.65 1.30
C LYS A 65 8.85 -11.39 2.24
N SER A 66 9.62 -12.36 1.72
CA SER A 66 10.53 -13.16 2.53
C SER A 66 11.72 -12.36 3.09
N HIS A 67 11.99 -11.18 2.54
CA HIS A 67 13.05 -10.28 2.95
C HIS A 67 12.53 -9.13 3.82
N VAL A 68 11.25 -9.08 4.13
CA VAL A 68 10.68 -8.07 5.03
C VAL A 68 10.75 -8.56 6.46
N ARG A 69 11.35 -7.76 7.34
CA ARG A 69 11.35 -8.04 8.79
C ARG A 69 10.08 -7.52 9.45
N GLN A 70 9.67 -6.30 9.10
CA GLN A 70 8.53 -5.62 9.72
C GLN A 70 7.95 -4.59 8.76
N ILE A 71 6.63 -4.41 8.80
CA ILE A 71 5.94 -3.31 8.12
C ILE A 71 5.17 -2.54 9.17
N ASN A 72 5.50 -1.26 9.31
CA ASN A 72 4.74 -0.32 10.12
C ASN A 72 3.86 0.49 9.20
N VAL A 73 2.58 0.53 9.52
CA VAL A 73 1.67 1.54 9.00
C VAL A 73 2.04 2.85 9.67
N LEU A 74 2.18 3.92 8.88
CA LEU A 74 2.45 5.23 9.43
C LEU A 74 1.14 5.88 9.89
N ASP A 75 1.16 6.48 11.07
CA ASP A 75 0.09 7.31 11.58
C ASP A 75 0.18 8.76 11.03
N LEU A 76 -0.77 9.62 11.39
CA LEU A 76 -0.79 11.03 10.96
C LEU A 76 0.42 11.84 11.42
N ALA A 77 1.03 11.49 12.56
CA ALA A 77 2.21 12.18 13.08
C ALA A 77 3.45 11.78 12.26
N ASP A 78 3.69 10.48 12.08
CA ASP A 78 4.76 9.94 11.21
C ASP A 78 4.68 10.51 9.80
N MET A 79 3.47 10.60 9.22
CA MET A 79 3.25 11.14 7.88
C MET A 79 3.64 12.61 7.76
N SER A 80 3.49 13.38 8.84
CA SER A 80 3.85 14.81 8.86
C SER A 80 5.37 14.98 8.89
N GLU A 81 6.08 14.11 9.60
CA GLU A 81 7.55 14.09 9.65
C GLU A 81 8.18 13.59 8.35
N LEU A 82 7.53 12.64 7.66
CA LEU A 82 8.05 11.96 6.48
C LEU A 82 7.44 12.47 5.15
N GLN A 83 6.79 13.63 5.16
CA GLN A 83 6.08 14.18 4.00
C GLN A 83 6.96 14.31 2.75
N ASP A 84 8.25 14.59 2.93
CA ASP A 84 9.22 14.70 1.84
C ASP A 84 9.60 13.36 1.20
N LEU A 85 9.31 12.24 1.85
CA LEU A 85 9.59 10.90 1.35
C LEU A 85 8.36 10.19 0.79
N LEU A 86 7.17 10.59 1.25
CA LEU A 86 5.91 9.94 0.87
C LEU A 86 5.37 10.46 -0.48
N PRO A 87 4.93 9.57 -1.39
CA PRO A 87 4.08 9.96 -2.50
C PRO A 87 2.74 10.51 -1.99
N GLU A 88 1.91 11.05 -2.89
CA GLU A 88 0.54 11.42 -2.55
C GLU A 88 -0.26 10.21 -2.03
N PHE A 89 -0.92 10.35 -0.88
CA PHE A 89 -1.66 9.30 -0.17
C PHE A 89 -3.08 9.76 0.25
N ASP A 90 -3.95 8.80 0.60
CA ASP A 90 -5.36 9.05 0.89
C ASP A 90 -5.58 9.42 2.37
N ARG A 91 -5.49 10.72 2.71
CA ARG A 91 -5.65 11.22 4.09
C ARG A 91 -6.97 10.80 4.74
N ASP A 92 -8.08 10.89 4.01
CA ASP A 92 -9.42 10.57 4.51
C ASP A 92 -9.54 9.10 4.90
N TYR A 93 -8.91 8.21 4.12
CA TYR A 93 -8.86 6.78 4.43
C TYR A 93 -8.08 6.52 5.73
N MET A 94 -6.93 7.17 5.89
CA MET A 94 -6.11 7.02 7.10
C MET A 94 -6.85 7.48 8.35
N GLN A 95 -7.52 8.65 8.28
CA GLN A 95 -8.34 9.17 9.38
C GLN A 95 -9.51 8.23 9.74
N SER A 96 -10.19 7.69 8.71
CA SER A 96 -11.38 6.86 8.92
C SER A 96 -11.08 5.49 9.52
N ASN A 97 -9.87 4.97 9.32
CA ASN A 97 -9.47 3.67 9.85
C ASN A 97 -8.74 3.76 11.19
N ALA A 98 -8.47 4.98 11.69
CA ALA A 98 -7.74 5.25 12.94
C ALA A 98 -6.38 4.53 12.99
N TRP A 99 -5.65 4.60 11.87
CA TRP A 99 -4.29 4.05 11.72
C TRP A 99 -3.26 5.08 12.16
#